data_AF-A0A9D3PS53-F1
#
_entry.id   AF-A0A9D3PS53-F1
#
_cell.length_a   1.000
_cell.length_b   1.000
_cell.length_c   1.000
_cell.angle_alpha   90.00
_cell.angle_beta   90.00
_cell.angle_gamma   90.00
#
_symmetry.space_group_name_H-M   'P 1'
#
loop_
_entity.id
_entity.type
_entity.pdbx_description
1 polymer ?
#
loop_
_entity_poly.entity_id
_entity_poly.type
_entity_poly.pdbx_seq_one_letter_code
_entity_poly.pdbx_strand_id
1 'polypeptide(L)'
;MSADLTGKGDPLDFIVCQVESLYQQCEGQRGKIRTLEENVEAQEVECRASRETVMRLVAEVGRERGEAATHAKELESLRQEFDRVSLAKRNLEAENQSLQERLQASQRALAASRQELGSLERRSQELGGSLRGSRSEAQALQARQHAFREEVAALLGGPRSTAPPTEDDLRERIRELCSQEKSGRESLLEMEQKLARMSKKLAEQEELHQGALQRAQLAEQQVQELGGQLRGLEADLLSGEVVRDGLRHSRQHFECFLEQLSEKMKLAALVKQEVASLVESKTLAHSLQRKLKAQKERLESKELHADLLRRKVAQLEEEKRSRSALAVERDDAHLAARKLQKKVERLQEELRSMRLSDTELKAQLAHTNELKIKVMEQSQTIAEQSRSLGELEEGKVRAEKLLSSARTELETRVLRSTQEQQRTQSLLDGHTSELRTLRHAMAELTKTETQLTDFRRVVSEMLGLDASSLAVPDYEIIKRLEWLLHPYHHYHHHHHHHRSPDTPCPCPSQQSPHLSFSQKDHSAGSAPSETPPTKALPPASTEAST
;
A
#
# COMPACT_ATOMS: atom_id res chain seq x y z
N MET A 1 -146.07 -9.08 16.00
CA MET A 1 -146.88 -8.35 14.99
C MET A 1 -148.33 -8.76 15.14
N SER A 2 -149.28 -8.10 14.47
CA SER A 2 -150.72 -8.30 14.71
C SER A 2 -151.14 -9.75 14.55
N ALA A 3 -152.06 -10.22 15.41
CA ALA A 3 -152.70 -11.52 15.32
C ALA A 3 -154.19 -11.31 15.07
N ASP A 4 -154.67 -11.61 13.86
CA ASP A 4 -156.08 -11.47 13.51
C ASP A 4 -156.91 -12.62 14.09
N LEU A 5 -157.73 -12.29 15.10
CA LEU A 5 -158.56 -13.25 15.85
C LEU A 5 -160.00 -13.31 15.32
N THR A 6 -160.21 -14.04 14.21
CA THR A 6 -161.55 -14.25 13.63
C THR A 6 -161.78 -15.69 13.15
N GLY A 7 -161.84 -16.67 14.06
CA GLY A 7 -161.95 -18.08 13.64
C GLY A 7 -162.24 -19.16 14.69
N LYS A 8 -163.26 -18.99 15.54
CA LYS A 8 -163.92 -20.05 16.36
C LYS A 8 -163.01 -21.19 16.90
N GLY A 9 -162.18 -20.87 17.88
CA GLY A 9 -161.65 -21.82 18.88
C GLY A 9 -161.93 -21.30 20.29
N ASP A 10 -161.69 -22.09 21.33
CA ASP A 10 -161.70 -21.53 22.70
C ASP A 10 -160.58 -20.48 22.83
N PRO A 11 -160.81 -19.32 23.47
CA PRO A 11 -159.74 -18.37 23.76
C PRO A 11 -158.54 -19.00 24.50
N LEU A 12 -158.76 -20.05 25.32
CA LEU A 12 -157.66 -20.81 25.91
C LEU A 12 -156.88 -21.62 24.85
N ASP A 13 -157.55 -22.32 23.93
CA ASP A 13 -156.88 -23.11 22.87
C ASP A 13 -155.98 -22.23 22.00
N PHE A 14 -156.45 -21.04 21.60
CA PHE A 14 -155.62 -20.10 20.84
C PHE A 14 -154.39 -19.64 21.63
N ILE A 15 -154.56 -19.32 22.92
CA ILE A 15 -153.44 -18.95 23.80
C ILE A 15 -152.47 -20.12 23.96
N VAL A 16 -152.97 -21.37 24.11
CA VAL A 16 -152.13 -22.58 24.18
C VAL A 16 -151.34 -22.75 22.89
N CYS A 17 -151.96 -22.75 21.71
CA CYS A 17 -151.23 -22.89 20.44
C CYS A 17 -150.25 -21.73 20.18
N GLN A 18 -150.54 -20.50 20.62
CA GLN A 18 -149.61 -19.39 20.51
C GLN A 18 -148.45 -19.49 21.53
N VAL A 19 -148.70 -20.01 22.74
CA VAL A 19 -147.65 -20.33 23.72
C VAL A 19 -146.78 -21.50 23.25
N GLU A 20 -147.36 -22.54 22.65
CA GLU A 20 -146.63 -23.66 22.03
C GLU A 20 -145.77 -23.18 20.85
N SER A 21 -146.31 -22.33 19.97
CA SER A 21 -145.56 -21.74 18.86
C SER A 21 -144.40 -20.86 19.36
N LEU A 22 -144.64 -20.02 20.37
CA LEU A 22 -143.59 -19.23 21.02
C LEU A 22 -142.57 -20.11 21.76
N TYR A 23 -143.00 -21.21 22.39
CA TYR A 23 -142.11 -22.17 23.03
C TYR A 23 -141.21 -22.90 22.02
N GLN A 24 -141.77 -23.41 20.91
CA GLN A 24 -141.01 -23.99 19.81
C GLN A 24 -140.05 -22.96 19.17
N GLN A 25 -140.47 -21.70 19.06
CA GLN A 25 -139.58 -20.62 18.61
C GLN A 25 -138.47 -20.34 19.63
N CYS A 26 -138.75 -20.35 20.93
CA CYS A 26 -137.76 -20.17 21.99
C CYS A 26 -136.76 -21.33 22.02
N GLU A 27 -137.21 -22.58 21.93
CA GLU A 27 -136.32 -23.75 21.86
C GLU A 27 -135.49 -23.74 20.56
N GLY A 28 -136.09 -23.38 19.42
CA GLY A 28 -135.35 -23.17 18.16
C GLY A 28 -134.33 -22.02 18.22
N GLN A 29 -134.59 -20.99 19.01
CA GLN A 29 -133.64 -19.91 19.29
C GLN A 29 -132.55 -20.36 20.28
N ARG A 30 -132.89 -21.08 21.36
CA ARG A 30 -131.93 -21.68 22.30
C ARG A 30 -130.98 -22.66 21.62
N GLY A 31 -131.50 -23.47 20.69
CA GLY A 31 -130.68 -24.37 19.88
C GLY A 31 -129.69 -23.62 18.99
N LYS A 32 -130.13 -22.54 18.33
CA LYS A 32 -129.24 -21.66 17.53
C LYS A 32 -128.22 -20.92 18.37
N ILE A 33 -128.61 -20.47 19.57
CA ILE A 33 -127.70 -19.84 20.53
C ILE A 33 -126.63 -20.84 20.95
N ARG A 34 -127.02 -22.07 21.36
CA ARG A 34 -126.06 -23.12 21.72
C ARG A 34 -125.10 -23.45 20.59
N THR A 35 -125.57 -23.60 19.36
CA THR A 35 -124.64 -23.87 18.24
C THR A 35 -123.74 -22.68 17.91
N LEU A 36 -124.13 -21.44 18.21
CA LEU A 36 -123.24 -20.28 18.10
C LEU A 36 -122.23 -20.23 19.26
N GLU A 37 -122.64 -20.57 20.49
CA GLU A 37 -121.75 -20.71 21.65
C GLU A 37 -120.69 -21.80 21.41
N GLU A 38 -121.10 -23.00 21.00
CA GLU A 38 -120.23 -24.12 20.62
C GLU A 38 -119.23 -23.74 19.50
N ASN A 39 -119.68 -22.98 18.49
CA ASN A 39 -118.79 -22.50 17.42
C ASN A 39 -117.82 -21.41 17.90
N VAL A 40 -118.23 -20.51 18.80
CA VAL A 40 -117.34 -19.50 19.39
C VAL A 40 -116.29 -20.15 20.30
N GLU A 41 -116.67 -21.13 21.12
CA GLU A 41 -115.71 -21.88 21.94
C GLU A 41 -114.70 -22.65 21.08
N ALA A 42 -115.15 -23.29 19.99
CA ALA A 42 -114.26 -23.96 19.04
C ALA A 42 -113.29 -22.97 18.37
N GLN A 43 -113.78 -21.82 17.91
CA GLN A 43 -112.95 -20.75 17.32
C GLN A 43 -111.98 -20.14 18.34
N GLU A 44 -112.36 -20.01 19.61
CA GLU A 44 -111.45 -19.57 20.67
C GLU A 44 -110.31 -20.56 20.89
N VAL A 45 -110.59 -21.88 20.90
CA VAL A 45 -109.56 -22.92 21.03
C VAL A 45 -108.62 -22.91 19.82
N GLU A 46 -109.15 -22.77 18.60
CA GLU A 46 -108.33 -22.62 17.38
C GLU A 46 -107.47 -21.34 17.39
N CYS A 47 -108.04 -20.21 17.83
CA CYS A 47 -107.31 -18.94 17.99
C CYS A 47 -106.21 -19.02 19.06
N ARG A 48 -106.41 -19.81 20.12
CA ARG A 48 -105.38 -20.07 21.15
C ARG A 48 -104.26 -20.95 20.58
N ALA A 49 -104.59 -22.08 19.95
CA ALA A 49 -103.61 -23.01 19.38
C ALA A 49 -102.77 -22.41 18.22
N SER A 50 -103.40 -21.59 17.37
CA SER A 50 -102.71 -20.85 16.31
C SER A 50 -101.81 -19.75 16.89
N ARG A 51 -102.26 -18.98 17.89
CA ARG A 51 -101.42 -18.01 18.61
C ARG A 51 -100.21 -18.65 19.28
N GLU A 52 -100.37 -19.79 19.95
CA GLU A 52 -99.27 -20.54 20.55
C GLU A 52 -98.27 -21.02 19.49
N THR A 53 -98.76 -21.48 18.33
CA THR A 53 -97.89 -21.91 17.22
C THR A 53 -97.14 -20.73 16.60
N VAL A 54 -97.78 -19.56 16.43
CA VAL A 54 -97.09 -18.33 16.01
C VAL A 54 -96.04 -17.90 17.05
N MET A 55 -96.34 -17.98 18.35
CA MET A 55 -95.36 -17.68 19.41
C MET A 55 -94.17 -18.64 19.38
N ARG A 56 -94.39 -19.93 19.13
CA ARG A 56 -93.33 -20.94 18.98
C ARG A 56 -92.43 -20.63 17.77
N LEU A 57 -93.02 -20.38 16.60
CA LEU A 57 -92.32 -20.02 15.37
C LEU A 57 -91.53 -18.70 15.51
N VAL A 58 -92.10 -17.68 16.18
CA VAL A 58 -91.40 -16.42 16.46
C VAL A 58 -90.21 -16.65 17.40
N ALA A 59 -90.33 -17.54 18.39
CA ALA A 59 -89.21 -17.91 19.26
C ALA A 59 -88.16 -18.76 18.53
N GLU A 60 -88.54 -19.60 17.56
CA GLU A 60 -87.64 -20.36 16.70
C GLU A 60 -86.84 -19.44 15.78
N VAL A 61 -87.52 -18.60 14.98
CA VAL A 61 -86.89 -17.56 14.15
C VAL A 61 -86.03 -16.59 14.99
N GLY A 62 -86.41 -16.34 16.25
CA GLY A 62 -85.62 -15.58 17.21
C GLY A 62 -84.28 -16.25 17.56
N ARG A 63 -84.27 -17.56 17.79
CA ARG A 63 -83.04 -18.34 18.04
C ARG A 63 -82.17 -18.45 16.79
N GLU A 64 -82.76 -18.82 15.66
CA GLU A 64 -82.07 -18.92 14.36
C GLU A 64 -81.38 -17.61 13.97
N ARG A 65 -82.01 -16.45 14.21
CA ARG A 65 -81.40 -15.13 14.00
C ARG A 65 -80.24 -14.85 14.96
N GLY A 66 -80.30 -15.34 16.19
CA GLY A 66 -79.19 -15.27 17.14
C GLY A 66 -77.99 -16.10 16.70
N GLU A 67 -78.26 -17.36 16.33
CA GLU A 67 -77.26 -18.34 15.85
C GLU A 67 -76.61 -17.88 14.53
N ALA A 68 -77.40 -17.39 13.58
CA ALA A 68 -76.90 -16.77 12.36
C ALA A 68 -76.03 -15.52 12.64
N ALA A 69 -76.37 -14.72 13.66
CA ALA A 69 -75.59 -13.55 14.06
C ALA A 69 -74.30 -13.91 14.83
N THR A 70 -74.21 -15.06 15.50
CA THR A 70 -72.94 -15.58 16.02
C THR A 70 -72.07 -16.14 14.90
N HIS A 71 -72.63 -16.95 13.99
CA HIS A 71 -71.88 -17.50 12.86
C HIS A 71 -71.37 -16.42 11.89
N ALA A 72 -72.12 -15.33 11.70
CA ALA A 72 -71.63 -14.17 10.94
C ALA A 72 -70.35 -13.57 11.55
N LYS A 73 -70.30 -13.40 12.88
CA LYS A 73 -69.12 -12.87 13.59
C LYS A 73 -67.94 -13.84 13.57
N GLU A 74 -68.20 -15.13 13.70
CA GLU A 74 -67.18 -16.18 13.57
C GLU A 74 -66.55 -16.17 12.17
N LEU A 75 -67.38 -16.08 11.12
CA LEU A 75 -66.91 -15.94 9.73
C LEU A 75 -66.14 -14.63 9.49
N GLU A 76 -66.51 -13.53 10.14
CA GLU A 76 -65.77 -12.27 10.09
C GLU A 76 -64.41 -12.36 10.81
N SER A 77 -64.32 -13.03 11.96
CA SER A 77 -63.03 -13.28 12.64
C SER A 77 -62.12 -14.15 11.79
N LEU A 78 -62.63 -15.27 11.28
CA LEU A 78 -61.89 -16.20 10.43
C LEU A 78 -61.39 -15.55 9.13
N ARG A 79 -62.16 -14.61 8.55
CA ARG A 79 -61.71 -13.79 7.41
C ARG A 79 -60.55 -12.87 7.79
N GLN A 80 -60.64 -12.15 8.92
CA GLN A 80 -59.55 -11.30 9.39
C GLN A 80 -58.28 -12.08 9.73
N GLU A 81 -58.42 -13.28 10.30
CA GLU A 81 -57.31 -14.19 10.58
C GLU A 81 -56.69 -14.72 9.28
N PHE A 82 -57.51 -15.13 8.31
CA PHE A 82 -57.05 -15.54 6.98
C PHE A 82 -56.28 -14.43 6.25
N ASP A 83 -56.74 -13.19 6.32
CA ASP A 83 -56.06 -12.04 5.71
C ASP A 83 -54.73 -11.73 6.42
N ARG A 84 -54.68 -11.80 7.75
CA ARG A 84 -53.44 -11.65 8.54
C ARG A 84 -52.42 -12.73 8.19
N VAL A 85 -52.84 -14.00 8.13
CA VAL A 85 -51.98 -15.13 7.74
C VAL A 85 -51.53 -15.01 6.28
N SER A 86 -52.41 -14.57 5.39
CA SER A 86 -52.09 -14.33 3.97
C SER A 86 -51.08 -13.20 3.78
N LEU A 87 -51.13 -12.15 4.60
CA LEU A 87 -50.13 -11.08 4.62
C LEU A 87 -48.79 -11.58 5.18
N ALA A 88 -48.81 -12.27 6.33
CA ALA A 88 -47.61 -12.85 6.93
C ALA A 88 -46.90 -13.83 5.98
N LYS A 89 -47.66 -14.66 5.26
CA LYS A 89 -47.13 -15.53 4.20
C LYS A 89 -46.40 -14.74 3.12
N ARG A 90 -47.02 -13.70 2.54
CA ARG A 90 -46.40 -12.87 1.49
C ARG A 90 -45.10 -12.21 1.94
N ASN A 91 -45.06 -11.74 3.20
CA ASN A 91 -43.85 -11.16 3.78
C ASN A 91 -42.72 -12.21 3.89
N LEU A 92 -43.02 -13.41 4.39
CA LEU A 92 -42.06 -14.51 4.46
C LEU A 92 -41.62 -15.00 3.07
N GLU A 93 -42.50 -14.97 2.06
CA GLU A 93 -42.14 -15.28 0.67
C GLU A 93 -41.16 -14.25 0.10
N ALA A 94 -41.35 -12.96 0.37
CA ALA A 94 -40.43 -11.88 -0.03
C ALA A 94 -39.08 -11.94 0.72
N GLU A 95 -39.09 -12.24 2.02
CA GLU A 95 -37.86 -12.46 2.81
C GLU A 95 -37.07 -13.67 2.28
N ASN A 96 -37.74 -14.77 1.95
CA ASN A 96 -37.10 -15.94 1.33
C ASN A 96 -36.47 -15.61 -0.04
N GLN A 97 -37.14 -14.80 -0.87
CA GLN A 97 -36.58 -14.34 -2.14
C GLN A 97 -35.32 -13.49 -1.91
N SER A 98 -35.36 -12.52 -0.98
CA SER A 98 -34.19 -11.70 -0.64
C SER A 98 -33.02 -12.53 -0.07
N LEU A 99 -33.29 -13.55 0.75
CA LEU A 99 -32.27 -14.48 1.25
C LEU A 99 -31.69 -15.35 0.12
N GLN A 100 -32.49 -15.80 -0.84
CA GLN A 100 -32.02 -16.53 -2.02
C GLN A 100 -31.14 -15.65 -2.93
N GLU A 101 -31.53 -14.40 -3.17
CA GLU A 101 -30.71 -13.43 -3.92
C GLU A 101 -29.36 -13.16 -3.24
N ARG A 102 -29.37 -12.93 -1.92
CA ARG A 102 -28.14 -12.77 -1.11
C ARG A 102 -27.26 -14.01 -1.14
N LEU A 103 -27.84 -15.21 -1.08
CA LEU A 103 -27.11 -16.47 -1.20
C LEU A 103 -26.46 -16.61 -2.59
N GLN A 104 -27.20 -16.33 -3.67
CA GLN A 104 -26.64 -16.36 -5.03
C GLN A 104 -25.56 -15.30 -5.23
N ALA A 105 -25.71 -14.10 -4.66
CA ALA A 105 -24.69 -13.06 -4.71
C ALA A 105 -23.40 -13.49 -3.98
N SER A 106 -23.53 -14.10 -2.80
CA SER A 106 -22.41 -14.68 -2.05
C SER A 106 -21.71 -15.81 -2.83
N GLN A 107 -22.49 -16.72 -3.45
CA GLN A 107 -21.95 -17.79 -4.30
C GLN A 107 -21.17 -17.24 -5.51
N ARG A 108 -21.66 -16.18 -6.16
CA ARG A 108 -20.96 -15.50 -7.27
C ARG A 108 -19.65 -14.85 -6.81
N ALA A 109 -19.66 -14.15 -5.67
CA ALA A 109 -18.47 -13.53 -5.10
C ALA A 109 -17.40 -14.58 -4.69
N LEU A 110 -17.83 -15.69 -4.08
CA LEU A 110 -16.96 -16.81 -3.71
C LEU A 110 -16.39 -17.53 -4.95
N ALA A 111 -17.14 -17.63 -6.04
CA ALA A 111 -16.64 -18.16 -7.31
C ALA A 111 -15.58 -17.23 -7.94
N ALA A 112 -15.80 -15.91 -7.93
CA ALA A 112 -14.83 -14.92 -8.39
C ALA A 112 -13.54 -14.96 -7.56
N SER A 113 -13.64 -14.97 -6.22
CA SER A 113 -12.47 -15.06 -5.33
C SER A 113 -11.67 -16.36 -5.54
N ARG A 114 -12.32 -17.49 -5.83
CA ARG A 114 -11.63 -18.73 -6.23
C ARG A 114 -10.90 -18.61 -7.58
N GLN A 115 -11.47 -17.90 -8.55
CA GLN A 115 -10.83 -17.64 -9.84
C GLN A 115 -9.62 -16.69 -9.70
N GLU A 116 -9.73 -15.68 -8.83
CA GLU A 116 -8.64 -14.77 -8.48
C GLU A 116 -7.51 -15.51 -7.77
N LEU A 117 -7.81 -16.33 -6.75
CA LEU A 117 -6.83 -17.17 -6.07
C LEU A 117 -6.08 -18.09 -7.07
N GLY A 118 -6.82 -18.81 -7.92
CA GLY A 118 -6.25 -19.63 -8.99
C GLY A 118 -5.52 -18.85 -10.09
N SER A 119 -5.56 -17.51 -10.08
CA SER A 119 -4.70 -16.64 -10.91
C SER A 119 -3.44 -16.18 -10.19
N LEU A 120 -3.53 -15.91 -8.89
CA LEU A 120 -2.40 -15.58 -8.02
C LEU A 120 -1.48 -16.80 -7.83
N GLU A 121 -2.06 -18.00 -7.70
CA GLU A 121 -1.31 -19.26 -7.65
C GLU A 121 -0.48 -19.49 -8.91
N ARG A 122 -1.08 -19.32 -10.11
CA ARG A 122 -0.35 -19.41 -11.38
C ARG A 122 0.77 -18.38 -11.48
N ARG A 123 0.49 -17.12 -11.16
CA ARG A 123 1.50 -16.05 -11.14
C ARG A 123 2.62 -16.31 -10.13
N SER A 124 2.30 -16.92 -9.00
CA SER A 124 3.28 -17.36 -7.99
C SER A 124 4.17 -18.51 -8.51
N GLN A 125 3.58 -19.49 -9.22
CA GLN A 125 4.31 -20.57 -9.87
C GLN A 125 5.21 -20.05 -11.01
N GLU A 126 4.72 -19.12 -11.84
CA GLU A 126 5.46 -18.44 -12.91
C GLU A 126 6.68 -17.67 -12.33
N LEU A 127 6.47 -16.86 -11.30
CA LEU A 127 7.54 -16.12 -10.62
C LEU A 127 8.53 -17.06 -9.91
N GLY A 128 8.05 -18.14 -9.27
CA GLY A 128 8.90 -19.15 -8.65
C GLY A 128 9.74 -19.94 -9.67
N GLY A 129 9.20 -20.17 -10.87
CA GLY A 129 9.92 -20.72 -12.02
C GLY A 129 11.01 -19.76 -12.52
N SER A 130 10.65 -18.49 -12.76
CA SER A 130 11.58 -17.45 -13.19
C SER A 130 12.72 -17.21 -12.19
N LEU A 131 12.41 -17.16 -10.88
CA LEU A 131 13.39 -17.03 -9.81
C LEU A 131 14.33 -18.25 -9.75
N ARG A 132 13.82 -19.46 -9.97
CA ARG A 132 14.64 -20.69 -10.06
C ARG A 132 15.56 -20.67 -11.28
N GLY A 133 15.06 -20.21 -12.43
CA GLY A 133 15.84 -19.99 -13.65
C GLY A 133 17.00 -19.02 -13.39
N SER A 134 16.68 -17.79 -13.01
CA SER A 134 17.67 -16.74 -12.70
C SER A 134 18.69 -17.16 -11.63
N ARG A 135 18.26 -17.90 -10.58
CA ARG A 135 19.19 -18.47 -9.59
C ARG A 135 20.15 -19.50 -10.21
N SER A 136 19.66 -20.36 -11.09
CA SER A 136 20.51 -21.35 -11.77
C SER A 136 21.48 -20.70 -12.77
N GLU A 137 21.06 -19.63 -13.46
CA GLU A 137 21.91 -18.82 -14.33
C GLU A 137 23.00 -18.10 -13.53
N ALA A 138 22.65 -17.48 -12.39
CA ALA A 138 23.60 -16.85 -11.49
C ALA A 138 24.62 -17.86 -10.93
N GLN A 139 24.18 -19.06 -10.56
CA GLN A 139 25.07 -20.16 -10.14
C GLN A 139 25.99 -20.63 -11.28
N ALA A 140 25.49 -20.73 -12.52
CA ALA A 140 26.30 -21.09 -13.68
C ALA A 140 27.32 -19.99 -14.05
N LEU A 141 26.96 -18.71 -13.90
CA LEU A 141 27.88 -17.58 -14.07
C LEU A 141 28.94 -17.55 -12.96
N GLN A 142 28.55 -17.78 -11.71
CA GLN A 142 29.48 -17.88 -10.58
C GLN A 142 30.47 -19.06 -10.76
N ALA A 143 30.00 -20.22 -11.24
CA ALA A 143 30.85 -21.35 -11.55
C ALA A 143 31.84 -21.05 -12.70
N ARG A 144 31.40 -20.34 -13.75
CA ARG A 144 32.29 -19.87 -14.84
C ARG A 144 33.33 -18.86 -14.34
N GLN A 145 32.94 -17.94 -13.45
CA GLN A 145 33.88 -16.99 -12.83
C GLN A 145 34.89 -17.69 -11.91
N HIS A 146 34.48 -18.74 -11.21
CA HIS A 146 35.38 -19.57 -10.40
C HIS A 146 36.40 -20.30 -11.29
N ALA A 147 35.94 -21.03 -12.31
CA ALA A 147 36.80 -21.73 -13.26
C ALA A 147 37.78 -20.78 -13.97
N PHE A 148 37.34 -19.60 -14.40
CA PHE A 148 38.22 -18.59 -14.99
C PHE A 148 39.29 -18.08 -13.99
N ARG A 149 38.94 -17.88 -12.71
CA ARG A 149 39.93 -17.52 -11.68
C ARG A 149 40.93 -18.65 -11.42
N GLU A 150 40.51 -19.91 -11.50
CA GLU A 150 41.39 -21.08 -11.40
C GLU A 150 42.33 -21.22 -12.62
N GLU A 151 41.82 -21.00 -13.84
CA GLU A 151 42.62 -20.94 -15.08
C GLU A 151 43.68 -19.83 -15.01
N VAL A 152 43.30 -18.62 -14.58
CA VAL A 152 44.24 -17.51 -14.40
C VAL A 152 45.25 -17.80 -13.28
N ALA A 153 44.83 -18.43 -12.17
CA ALA A 153 45.76 -18.85 -11.12
C ALA A 153 46.80 -19.87 -11.61
N ALA A 154 46.38 -20.84 -12.42
CA ALA A 154 47.29 -21.81 -13.03
C ALA A 154 48.32 -21.14 -13.94
N LEU A 155 47.89 -20.19 -14.79
CA LEU A 155 48.77 -19.42 -15.66
C LEU A 155 49.78 -18.54 -14.88
N LEU A 156 49.43 -18.05 -13.69
CA LEU A 156 50.31 -17.25 -12.82
C LEU A 156 51.27 -18.09 -11.95
N GLY A 157 51.40 -19.39 -12.25
CA GLY A 157 52.30 -20.33 -11.58
C GLY A 157 51.68 -21.14 -10.45
N GLY A 158 50.34 -21.15 -10.36
CA GLY A 158 49.57 -21.92 -9.38
C GLY A 158 49.44 -21.23 -8.01
N PRO A 159 48.29 -21.40 -7.31
CA PRO A 159 48.15 -20.91 -5.95
C PRO A 159 49.02 -21.76 -5.00
N ARG A 160 49.74 -21.10 -4.07
CA ARG A 160 50.45 -21.76 -2.95
C ARG A 160 49.53 -22.12 -1.78
N SER A 161 48.22 -21.94 -1.96
CA SER A 161 47.17 -22.11 -0.94
C SER A 161 46.17 -23.17 -1.40
N THR A 162 45.54 -23.85 -0.44
CA THR A 162 44.46 -24.83 -0.68
C THR A 162 43.08 -24.19 -0.81
N ALA A 163 42.96 -22.87 -0.57
CA ALA A 163 41.74 -22.10 -0.80
C ALA A 163 41.60 -21.71 -2.29
N PRO A 164 40.37 -21.61 -2.83
CA PRO A 164 40.17 -21.12 -4.19
C PRO A 164 40.64 -19.66 -4.33
N PRO A 165 41.35 -19.31 -5.42
CA PRO A 165 42.01 -18.02 -5.56
C PRO A 165 40.99 -16.87 -5.63
N THR A 166 41.10 -15.92 -4.70
CA THR A 166 40.32 -14.68 -4.76
C THR A 166 40.88 -13.73 -5.81
N GLU A 167 40.10 -12.74 -6.22
CA GLU A 167 40.56 -11.78 -7.22
C GLU A 167 41.74 -10.93 -6.75
N ASP A 168 41.81 -10.67 -5.43
CA ASP A 168 42.91 -9.91 -4.84
C ASP A 168 44.18 -10.75 -4.70
N ASP A 169 44.10 -12.06 -4.43
CA ASP A 169 45.25 -12.98 -4.52
C ASP A 169 45.89 -12.95 -5.92
N LEU A 170 45.05 -12.97 -6.97
CA LEU A 170 45.51 -12.89 -8.37
C LEU A 170 46.15 -11.53 -8.67
N ARG A 171 45.56 -10.43 -8.20
CA ARG A 171 46.10 -9.07 -8.34
C ARG A 171 47.42 -8.89 -7.58
N GLU A 172 47.62 -9.58 -6.45
CA GLU A 172 48.88 -9.59 -5.72
C GLU A 172 49.94 -10.41 -6.43
N ARG A 173 49.57 -11.61 -6.92
CA ARG A 173 50.48 -12.44 -7.70
C ARG A 173 50.98 -11.76 -8.98
N ILE A 174 50.12 -11.00 -9.67
CA ILE A 174 50.53 -10.18 -10.82
C ILE A 174 51.50 -9.07 -10.39
N ARG A 175 51.25 -8.39 -9.26
CA ARG A 175 52.16 -7.37 -8.70
C ARG A 175 53.53 -7.95 -8.34
N GLU A 176 53.58 -9.16 -7.78
CA GLU A 176 54.84 -9.89 -7.51
C GLU A 176 55.61 -10.21 -8.80
N LEU A 177 54.92 -10.73 -9.82
CA LEU A 177 55.58 -11.10 -11.09
C LEU A 177 56.12 -9.86 -11.81
N CYS A 178 55.40 -8.73 -11.79
CA CYS A 178 55.89 -7.47 -12.35
C CYS A 178 57.06 -6.83 -11.56
N SER A 179 57.27 -7.15 -10.28
CA SER A 179 58.47 -6.70 -9.54
C SER A 179 59.66 -7.65 -9.74
N GLN A 180 59.40 -8.94 -9.91
CA GLN A 180 60.39 -9.95 -10.32
C GLN A 180 60.90 -9.69 -11.75
N GLU A 181 60.02 -9.33 -12.69
CA GLU A 181 60.42 -8.95 -14.06
C GLU A 181 61.36 -7.72 -14.05
N LYS A 182 61.00 -6.67 -13.29
CA LYS A 182 61.80 -5.43 -13.20
C LYS A 182 63.20 -5.68 -12.63
N SER A 183 63.27 -6.35 -11.48
CA SER A 183 64.56 -6.69 -10.85
C SER A 183 65.38 -7.68 -11.68
N GLY A 184 64.73 -8.62 -12.37
CA GLY A 184 65.39 -9.48 -13.37
C GLY A 184 65.94 -8.69 -14.55
N ARG A 185 65.22 -7.67 -15.04
CA ARG A 185 65.65 -6.79 -16.13
C ARG A 185 66.78 -5.84 -15.71
N GLU A 186 66.76 -5.34 -14.48
CA GLU A 186 67.87 -4.59 -13.88
C GLU A 186 69.13 -5.47 -13.78
N SER A 187 68.98 -6.72 -13.33
CA SER A 187 70.06 -7.70 -13.29
C SER A 187 70.61 -8.04 -14.69
N LEU A 188 69.73 -8.18 -15.70
CA LEU A 188 70.15 -8.37 -17.10
C LEU A 188 70.93 -7.16 -17.63
N LEU A 189 70.46 -5.93 -17.39
CA LEU A 189 71.19 -4.70 -17.76
C LEU A 189 72.57 -4.60 -17.07
N GLU A 190 72.69 -5.06 -15.81
CA GLU A 190 74.00 -5.19 -15.18
C GLU A 190 74.89 -6.24 -15.87
N MET A 191 74.34 -7.38 -16.25
CA MET A 191 75.09 -8.45 -16.93
C MET A 191 75.51 -8.04 -18.35
N GLU A 192 74.64 -7.35 -19.10
CA GLU A 192 74.96 -6.73 -20.39
C GLU A 192 76.09 -5.70 -20.25
N GLN A 193 76.05 -4.85 -19.22
CA GLN A 193 77.16 -3.93 -18.91
C GLN A 193 78.45 -4.67 -18.54
N LYS A 194 78.38 -5.76 -17.76
CA LYS A 194 79.55 -6.58 -17.41
C LYS A 194 80.13 -7.26 -18.66
N LEU A 195 79.29 -7.79 -19.54
CA LEU A 195 79.68 -8.34 -20.84
C LEU A 195 80.32 -7.28 -21.73
N ALA A 196 79.70 -6.12 -21.93
CA ALA A 196 80.27 -5.03 -22.74
C ALA A 196 81.65 -4.56 -22.23
N ARG A 197 81.84 -4.47 -20.90
CA ARG A 197 83.15 -4.18 -20.28
C ARG A 197 84.18 -5.28 -20.56
N MET A 198 83.78 -6.55 -20.58
CA MET A 198 84.66 -7.68 -20.92
C MET A 198 84.97 -7.75 -22.42
N SER A 199 83.99 -7.51 -23.29
CA SER A 199 84.19 -7.42 -24.75
C SER A 199 85.12 -6.27 -25.12
N LYS A 200 85.03 -5.10 -24.45
CA LYS A 200 85.98 -4.00 -24.66
C LYS A 200 87.40 -4.39 -24.27
N LYS A 201 87.59 -5.04 -23.12
CA LYS A 201 88.90 -5.58 -22.70
C LYS A 201 89.44 -6.63 -23.66
N LEU A 202 88.57 -7.46 -24.24
CA LEU A 202 88.95 -8.46 -25.24
C LEU A 202 89.43 -7.78 -26.52
N ALA A 203 88.70 -6.79 -27.04
CA ALA A 203 89.12 -6.00 -28.20
C ALA A 203 90.45 -5.27 -27.96
N GLU A 204 90.63 -4.67 -26.77
CA GLU A 204 91.91 -4.06 -26.36
C GLU A 204 93.07 -5.07 -26.34
N GLN A 205 92.83 -6.34 -25.96
CA GLN A 205 93.82 -7.40 -26.05
C GLN A 205 94.07 -7.88 -27.48
N GLU A 206 93.02 -7.96 -28.31
CA GLU A 206 93.13 -8.32 -29.73
C GLU A 206 93.92 -7.27 -30.52
N GLU A 207 93.68 -5.97 -30.29
CA GLU A 207 94.48 -4.87 -30.87
C GLU A 207 95.96 -4.96 -30.45
N LEU A 208 96.24 -5.19 -29.16
CA LEU A 208 97.60 -5.37 -28.66
C LEU A 208 98.28 -6.62 -29.26
N HIS A 209 97.54 -7.71 -29.44
CA HIS A 209 98.04 -8.94 -30.05
C HIS A 209 98.30 -8.76 -31.56
N GLN A 210 97.38 -8.14 -32.30
CA GLN A 210 97.57 -7.79 -33.71
C GLN A 210 98.76 -6.83 -33.89
N GLY A 211 98.90 -5.83 -33.03
CA GLY A 211 100.05 -4.92 -33.03
C GLY A 211 101.37 -5.60 -32.64
N ALA A 212 101.35 -6.69 -31.86
CA ALA A 212 102.52 -7.55 -31.64
C ALA A 212 102.82 -8.40 -32.89
N LEU A 213 101.81 -9.00 -33.52
CA LEU A 213 101.93 -9.81 -34.72
C LEU A 213 102.46 -8.99 -35.91
N GLN A 214 101.96 -7.77 -36.12
CA GLN A 214 102.46 -6.86 -37.16
C GLN A 214 103.93 -6.49 -36.95
N ARG A 215 104.38 -6.29 -35.70
CA ARG A 215 105.80 -6.06 -35.39
C ARG A 215 106.67 -7.29 -35.63
N ALA A 216 106.15 -8.49 -35.34
CA ALA A 216 106.81 -9.74 -35.69
C ALA A 216 106.92 -9.90 -37.22
N GLN A 217 105.84 -9.64 -37.96
CA GLN A 217 105.82 -9.67 -39.43
C GLN A 217 106.76 -8.64 -40.06
N LEU A 218 106.88 -7.43 -39.49
CA LEU A 218 107.86 -6.43 -39.94
C LEU A 218 109.30 -6.87 -39.66
N ALA A 219 109.57 -7.55 -38.54
CA ALA A 219 110.88 -8.14 -38.27
C ALA A 219 111.17 -9.34 -39.19
N GLU A 220 110.19 -10.18 -39.48
CA GLU A 220 110.29 -11.25 -40.48
C GLU A 220 110.53 -10.68 -41.89
N GLN A 221 109.86 -9.59 -42.26
CA GLN A 221 110.11 -8.87 -43.52
C GLN A 221 111.52 -8.30 -43.56
N GLN A 222 112.03 -7.69 -42.48
CA GLN A 222 113.42 -7.23 -42.40
C GLN A 222 114.42 -8.40 -42.54
N VAL A 223 114.13 -9.57 -41.96
CA VAL A 223 114.97 -10.78 -42.15
C VAL A 223 114.86 -11.33 -43.58
N GLN A 224 113.66 -11.30 -44.19
CA GLN A 224 113.45 -11.69 -45.59
C GLN A 224 114.09 -10.72 -46.58
N GLU A 225 114.13 -9.43 -46.27
CA GLU A 225 114.73 -8.35 -47.05
C GLU A 225 116.26 -8.36 -46.91
N LEU A 226 116.80 -8.58 -45.71
CA LEU A 226 118.24 -8.86 -45.53
C LEU A 226 118.64 -10.14 -46.27
N GLY A 227 117.86 -11.23 -46.16
CA GLY A 227 118.04 -12.44 -46.98
C GLY A 227 117.71 -12.26 -48.47
N GLY A 228 117.03 -11.17 -48.83
CA GLY A 228 116.71 -10.77 -50.20
C GLY A 228 117.83 -9.93 -50.80
N GLN A 229 118.52 -9.12 -50.00
CA GLN A 229 119.78 -8.45 -50.33
C GLN A 229 120.92 -9.46 -50.41
N LEU A 230 120.93 -10.48 -49.53
CA LEU A 230 121.87 -11.60 -49.60
C LEU A 230 121.69 -12.38 -50.92
N ARG A 231 120.45 -12.78 -51.24
CA ARG A 231 120.12 -13.37 -52.56
C ARG A 231 120.26 -12.40 -53.73
N GLY A 232 120.15 -11.09 -53.52
CA GLY A 232 120.39 -10.06 -54.52
C GLY A 232 121.86 -9.98 -54.87
N LEU A 233 122.74 -10.00 -53.88
CA LEU A 233 124.20 -10.13 -54.07
C LEU A 233 124.57 -11.48 -54.72
N GLU A 234 123.84 -12.56 -54.42
CA GLU A 234 123.96 -13.85 -55.12
C GLU A 234 123.36 -13.84 -56.55
N ALA A 235 122.47 -12.90 -56.88
CA ALA A 235 121.72 -12.86 -58.15
C ALA A 235 122.16 -11.74 -59.10
N ASP A 236 122.79 -10.66 -58.65
CA ASP A 236 123.61 -9.79 -59.49
C ASP A 236 124.89 -10.52 -59.94
N LEU A 237 125.29 -11.55 -59.17
CA LEU A 237 126.23 -12.60 -59.56
C LEU A 237 125.73 -13.49 -60.72
N LEU A 238 124.46 -13.38 -61.12
CA LEU A 238 123.79 -14.21 -62.15
C LEU A 238 123.09 -13.39 -63.26
N SER A 239 122.53 -12.22 -62.96
CA SER A 239 121.46 -11.61 -63.79
C SER A 239 121.93 -10.77 -64.98
N GLY A 240 123.24 -10.74 -65.26
CA GLY A 240 123.85 -10.09 -66.42
C GLY A 240 123.50 -10.68 -67.80
N GLU A 241 122.41 -11.45 -67.92
CA GLU A 241 122.18 -12.39 -69.02
C GLU A 241 121.02 -12.06 -70.00
N VAL A 242 120.05 -11.16 -69.68
CA VAL A 242 118.71 -11.16 -70.37
C VAL A 242 118.32 -9.89 -71.18
N VAL A 243 117.65 -8.88 -70.59
CA VAL A 243 117.35 -7.52 -71.13
C VAL A 243 116.31 -7.32 -72.28
N ARG A 244 115.98 -8.30 -73.14
CA ARG A 244 115.90 -8.02 -74.60
C ARG A 244 114.67 -7.43 -75.37
N ASP A 245 113.38 -7.63 -75.04
CA ASP A 245 112.27 -7.40 -76.03
C ASP A 245 111.02 -6.60 -75.55
N GLY A 246 110.22 -6.05 -76.48
CA GLY A 246 108.90 -5.43 -76.19
C GLY A 246 108.17 -4.76 -77.39
N LEU A 247 107.19 -3.88 -77.07
CA LEU A 247 106.57 -2.83 -77.91
C LEU A 247 105.97 -3.25 -79.28
N ARG A 248 104.69 -3.72 -79.32
CA ARG A 248 104.16 -4.42 -80.52
C ARG A 248 102.84 -3.95 -81.17
N HIS A 249 101.67 -3.86 -80.49
CA HIS A 249 100.36 -3.75 -81.20
C HIS A 249 99.31 -2.79 -80.58
N SER A 250 98.45 -2.15 -81.40
CA SER A 250 97.17 -1.47 -81.03
C SER A 250 96.32 -1.10 -82.26
N ARG A 251 95.12 -1.68 -82.46
CA ARG A 251 94.14 -1.33 -83.54
C ARG A 251 92.76 -2.01 -83.36
N GLN A 252 91.70 -1.42 -83.97
CA GLN A 252 90.30 -1.90 -84.18
C GLN A 252 89.21 -1.45 -83.19
N HIS A 253 88.14 -0.82 -83.71
CA HIS A 253 86.85 -0.43 -83.09
C HIS A 253 85.87 0.07 -84.19
N PHE A 254 84.58 0.30 -83.84
CA PHE A 254 83.41 0.82 -84.63
C PHE A 254 82.35 -0.22 -85.12
N GLU A 255 81.16 0.31 -85.48
CA GLU A 255 79.82 -0.33 -85.78
C GLU A 255 78.91 -0.55 -84.53
N CYS A 256 77.63 -0.13 -84.33
CA CYS A 256 76.43 0.40 -85.07
C CYS A 256 75.22 -0.62 -85.10
N PHE A 257 73.88 -0.33 -85.14
CA PHE A 257 72.93 0.79 -84.75
C PHE A 257 71.41 0.32 -84.98
N LEU A 258 70.32 1.11 -84.69
CA LEU A 258 68.85 1.04 -85.14
C LEU A 258 67.67 0.33 -84.33
N GLU A 259 66.37 0.65 -84.63
CA GLU A 259 65.07 0.40 -83.86
C GLU A 259 63.67 0.36 -84.67
N GLN A 260 62.44 0.45 -84.03
CA GLN A 260 61.05 0.96 -84.53
C GLN A 260 59.71 0.02 -84.73
N LEU A 261 58.41 0.43 -84.35
CA LEU A 261 56.87 0.17 -84.71
C LEU A 261 55.94 -1.19 -84.50
N SER A 262 54.55 -1.48 -84.62
CA SER A 262 53.08 -0.93 -84.89
C SER A 262 51.74 -1.88 -84.56
N GLU A 263 50.39 -1.65 -84.94
CA GLU A 263 49.03 -2.32 -84.45
C GLU A 263 47.59 -2.26 -85.28
N LYS A 264 46.43 -3.08 -85.09
CA LYS A 264 44.91 -2.93 -85.59
C LYS A 264 43.62 -3.88 -85.13
N MET A 265 42.30 -3.79 -85.64
CA MET A 265 40.87 -4.36 -85.16
C MET A 265 39.63 -4.54 -86.24
N LYS A 266 38.25 -4.93 -86.26
CA LYS A 266 36.90 -5.48 -85.57
C LYS A 266 35.61 -5.71 -86.61
N LEU A 267 34.25 -6.13 -86.63
CA LEU A 267 32.92 -6.78 -85.99
C LEU A 267 31.66 -7.00 -87.08
N ALA A 268 30.30 -7.45 -87.13
CA ALA A 268 28.97 -8.06 -86.50
C ALA A 268 27.77 -8.50 -87.60
N ALA A 269 26.39 -8.90 -87.67
CA ALA A 269 25.00 -9.31 -87.03
C ALA A 269 23.78 -9.76 -88.11
N LEU A 270 22.40 -10.17 -88.15
CA LEU A 270 21.06 -10.80 -87.52
C LEU A 270 19.76 -10.95 -88.58
N VAL A 271 18.40 -11.41 -88.62
CA VAL A 271 17.16 -12.28 -88.07
C VAL A 271 15.68 -12.08 -88.86
N LYS A 272 14.37 -12.68 -88.95
CA LYS A 272 13.40 -13.96 -88.87
C LYS A 272 11.74 -13.82 -89.18
N GLN A 273 10.79 -14.82 -89.61
CA GLN A 273 9.20 -14.74 -89.82
C GLN A 273 8.15 -16.03 -90.14
N GLU A 274 6.71 -16.00 -90.17
CA GLU A 274 5.58 -17.15 -90.31
C GLU A 274 3.95 -16.95 -90.72
N VAL A 275 3.00 -18.00 -90.99
CA VAL A 275 1.39 -18.21 -90.81
C VAL A 275 0.22 -18.65 -91.94
N ALA A 276 -0.95 -19.46 -91.74
CA ALA A 276 -2.29 -19.73 -92.61
C ALA A 276 -3.57 -20.78 -92.24
N SER A 277 -4.88 -20.83 -92.82
CA SER A 277 -6.01 -22.00 -93.00
C SER A 277 -7.68 -21.81 -93.14
N LEU A 278 -8.65 -22.75 -93.66
CA LEU A 278 -10.26 -22.85 -93.59
C LEU A 278 -11.28 -23.91 -94.43
N VAL A 279 -12.68 -24.10 -94.21
CA VAL A 279 -13.98 -24.56 -95.10
C VAL A 279 -15.05 -25.83 -94.85
N GLU A 280 -16.45 -25.87 -95.19
CA GLU A 280 -17.53 -27.07 -95.21
C GLU A 280 -19.15 -26.98 -95.71
N SER A 281 -19.97 -28.10 -96.03
CA SER A 281 -21.48 -28.60 -95.81
C SER A 281 -22.85 -28.72 -96.76
N LYS A 282 -23.89 -29.69 -96.62
CA LYS A 282 -25.30 -29.87 -97.41
C LYS A 282 -26.46 -31.08 -97.25
N THR A 283 -27.84 -30.96 -97.64
CA THR A 283 -29.02 -31.93 -98.18
C THR A 283 -30.40 -32.54 -97.48
N LEU A 284 -31.58 -32.92 -98.18
CA LEU A 284 -32.91 -33.70 -97.73
C LEU A 284 -34.23 -34.02 -98.72
N ALA A 285 -35.28 -34.96 -98.52
CA ALA A 285 -36.67 -35.18 -99.26
C ALA A 285 -37.87 -36.31 -98.93
N HIS A 286 -39.19 -36.24 -99.44
CA HIS A 286 -40.36 -37.25 -99.89
C HIS A 286 -41.70 -37.85 -99.10
N SER A 287 -42.89 -38.30 -99.74
CA SER A 287 -44.18 -39.09 -99.20
C SER A 287 -45.45 -39.59 -100.15
N LEU A 288 -46.56 -40.39 -99.76
CA LEU A 288 -47.74 -41.01 -100.64
C LEU A 288 -49.33 -41.35 -100.26
N GLN A 289 -50.03 -42.57 -100.46
CA GLN A 289 -51.53 -42.83 -100.88
C GLN A 289 -52.64 -43.92 -100.30
N ARG A 290 -53.94 -44.07 -100.85
CA ARG A 290 -55.19 -45.04 -100.71
C ARG A 290 -56.30 -44.92 -99.58
N LYS A 291 -57.52 -44.33 -99.77
CA LYS A 291 -58.10 -43.46 -98.69
C LYS A 291 -59.58 -43.33 -98.18
N LEU A 292 -60.73 -43.81 -98.74
CA LEU A 292 -62.09 -43.29 -98.31
C LEU A 292 -62.99 -44.11 -97.32
N LYS A 293 -63.45 -45.36 -97.59
CA LYS A 293 -64.37 -46.07 -96.64
C LYS A 293 -63.75 -46.23 -95.25
N ALA A 294 -62.44 -46.47 -95.23
CA ALA A 294 -61.58 -46.43 -94.06
C ALA A 294 -61.61 -45.11 -93.26
N GLN A 295 -62.29 -44.04 -93.71
CA GLN A 295 -62.48 -42.81 -92.92
C GLN A 295 -63.70 -42.87 -91.99
N LYS A 296 -64.71 -43.73 -92.23
CA LYS A 296 -65.93 -43.80 -91.40
C LYS A 296 -65.74 -44.61 -90.11
N GLU A 297 -65.15 -45.80 -90.19
CA GLU A 297 -64.73 -46.55 -89.00
C GLU A 297 -63.64 -45.78 -88.22
N ARG A 298 -62.76 -45.05 -88.94
CA ARG A 298 -61.87 -44.04 -88.34
C ARG A 298 -62.59 -42.80 -87.80
N LEU A 299 -63.86 -42.56 -88.08
CA LEU A 299 -64.61 -41.41 -87.55
C LEU A 299 -65.19 -41.78 -86.18
N GLU A 300 -65.92 -42.88 -86.08
CA GLU A 300 -66.45 -43.40 -84.81
C GLU A 300 -65.31 -43.70 -83.81
N SER A 301 -64.19 -44.27 -84.30
CA SER A 301 -62.96 -44.43 -83.51
C SER A 301 -62.34 -43.10 -83.08
N LYS A 302 -62.39 -42.05 -83.92
CA LYS A 302 -61.96 -40.68 -83.55
C LYS A 302 -62.93 -40.01 -82.59
N GLU A 303 -64.22 -40.33 -82.60
CA GLU A 303 -65.22 -39.75 -81.70
C GLU A 303 -65.06 -40.28 -80.28
N LEU A 304 -64.91 -41.60 -80.11
CA LEU A 304 -64.52 -42.19 -78.82
C LEU A 304 -63.16 -41.69 -78.35
N HIS A 305 -62.19 -41.53 -79.26
CA HIS A 305 -60.90 -40.91 -78.94
C HIS A 305 -61.04 -39.44 -78.54
N ALA A 306 -61.92 -38.66 -79.20
CA ALA A 306 -62.18 -37.27 -78.88
C ALA A 306 -62.86 -37.12 -77.51
N ASP A 307 -63.73 -38.04 -77.10
CA ASP A 307 -64.31 -38.04 -75.75
C ASP A 307 -63.30 -38.44 -74.67
N LEU A 308 -62.41 -39.40 -74.95
CA LEU A 308 -61.27 -39.70 -74.08
C LEU A 308 -60.32 -38.49 -73.96
N LEU A 309 -60.05 -37.79 -75.06
CA LEU A 309 -59.27 -36.55 -75.07
C LEU A 309 -59.97 -35.43 -74.31
N ARG A 310 -61.27 -35.20 -74.50
CA ARG A 310 -62.08 -34.21 -73.74
C ARG A 310 -62.01 -34.48 -72.24
N ARG A 311 -62.18 -35.73 -71.82
CA ARG A 311 -62.05 -36.14 -70.40
C ARG A 311 -60.63 -35.90 -69.89
N LYS A 312 -59.59 -36.23 -70.66
CA LYS A 312 -58.20 -35.99 -70.23
C LYS A 312 -57.83 -34.50 -70.24
N VAL A 313 -58.39 -33.68 -71.13
CA VAL A 313 -58.26 -32.22 -71.10
C VAL A 313 -58.91 -31.66 -69.83
N ALA A 314 -60.15 -32.05 -69.50
CA ALA A 314 -60.81 -31.63 -68.28
C ALA A 314 -60.00 -31.98 -67.01
N GLN A 315 -59.48 -33.21 -66.93
CA GLN A 315 -58.56 -33.64 -65.86
C GLN A 315 -57.28 -32.80 -65.84
N LEU A 316 -56.64 -32.54 -66.98
CA LEU A 316 -55.42 -31.74 -67.05
C LEU A 316 -55.67 -30.26 -66.68
N GLU A 317 -56.85 -29.72 -66.95
CA GLU A 317 -57.25 -28.40 -66.47
C GLU A 317 -57.49 -28.38 -64.95
N GLU A 318 -58.09 -29.43 -64.38
CA GLU A 318 -58.27 -29.56 -62.93
C GLU A 318 -56.93 -29.76 -62.20
N GLU A 319 -56.04 -30.60 -62.73
CA GLU A 319 -54.63 -30.71 -62.32
C GLU A 319 -53.91 -29.35 -62.41
N LYS A 320 -54.17 -28.56 -63.45
CA LYS A 320 -53.61 -27.21 -63.60
C LYS A 320 -54.17 -26.23 -62.56
N ARG A 321 -55.47 -26.27 -62.29
CA ARG A 321 -56.15 -25.43 -61.28
C ARG A 321 -55.60 -25.73 -59.87
N SER A 322 -55.52 -27.01 -59.48
CA SER A 322 -54.99 -27.40 -58.16
C SER A 322 -53.50 -27.07 -57.99
N ARG A 323 -52.66 -27.33 -59.01
CA ARG A 323 -51.24 -26.89 -59.01
C ARG A 323 -51.10 -25.36 -58.90
N SER A 324 -52.03 -24.60 -59.48
CA SER A 324 -52.02 -23.13 -59.39
C SER A 324 -52.41 -22.64 -57.99
N ALA A 325 -53.40 -23.25 -57.34
CA ALA A 325 -53.77 -22.95 -55.96
C ALA A 325 -52.61 -23.24 -54.99
N LEU A 326 -52.00 -24.42 -55.08
CA LEU A 326 -50.83 -24.82 -54.29
C LEU A 326 -49.63 -23.88 -54.48
N ALA A 327 -49.45 -23.30 -55.68
CA ALA A 327 -48.40 -22.31 -55.92
C ALA A 327 -48.66 -20.98 -55.19
N VAL A 328 -49.91 -20.52 -55.14
CA VAL A 328 -50.31 -19.32 -54.38
C VAL A 328 -50.15 -19.57 -52.88
N GLU A 329 -50.66 -20.69 -52.36
CA GLU A 329 -50.51 -21.07 -50.94
C GLU A 329 -49.03 -21.13 -50.51
N ARG A 330 -48.16 -21.68 -51.36
CA ARG A 330 -46.71 -21.71 -51.13
C ARG A 330 -46.11 -20.31 -51.07
N ASP A 331 -46.51 -19.41 -51.97
CA ASP A 331 -45.95 -18.06 -52.04
C ASP A 331 -46.46 -17.16 -50.90
N ASP A 332 -47.70 -17.35 -50.46
CA ASP A 332 -48.22 -16.76 -49.22
C ASP A 332 -47.50 -17.30 -47.98
N ALA A 333 -47.23 -18.60 -47.90
CA ALA A 333 -46.43 -19.19 -46.84
C ALA A 333 -44.98 -18.65 -46.83
N HIS A 334 -44.36 -18.47 -48.00
CA HIS A 334 -43.06 -17.81 -48.13
C HIS A 334 -43.11 -16.33 -47.71
N LEU A 335 -44.19 -15.60 -48.01
CA LEU A 335 -44.39 -14.23 -47.57
C LEU A 335 -44.60 -14.14 -46.05
N ALA A 336 -45.35 -15.07 -45.45
CA ALA A 336 -45.52 -15.19 -44.01
C ALA A 336 -44.19 -15.50 -43.31
N ALA A 337 -43.41 -16.46 -43.82
CA ALA A 337 -42.07 -16.77 -43.32
C ALA A 337 -41.14 -15.55 -43.36
N ARG A 338 -41.10 -14.80 -44.48
CA ARG A 338 -40.33 -13.54 -44.60
C ARG A 338 -40.80 -12.45 -43.62
N LYS A 339 -42.11 -12.36 -43.35
CA LYS A 339 -42.66 -11.44 -42.33
C LYS A 339 -42.24 -11.84 -40.90
N LEU A 340 -42.21 -13.14 -40.59
CA LEU A 340 -41.74 -13.66 -39.30
C LEU A 340 -40.22 -13.49 -39.14
N GLN A 341 -39.43 -13.78 -40.17
CA GLN A 341 -37.98 -13.56 -40.18
C GLN A 341 -37.64 -12.10 -39.84
N LYS A 342 -38.31 -11.12 -40.46
CA LYS A 342 -38.12 -9.69 -40.15
C LYS A 342 -38.54 -9.28 -38.74
N LYS A 343 -39.43 -10.04 -38.08
CA LYS A 343 -39.72 -9.85 -36.64
C LYS A 343 -38.59 -10.42 -35.78
N VAL A 344 -38.08 -11.61 -36.12
CA VAL A 344 -36.93 -12.23 -35.42
C VAL A 344 -35.68 -11.34 -35.53
N GLU A 345 -35.39 -10.79 -36.70
CA GLU A 345 -34.26 -9.87 -36.93
C GLU A 345 -34.35 -8.62 -36.03
N ARG A 346 -35.55 -8.02 -35.88
CA ARG A 346 -35.78 -6.88 -34.98
C ARG A 346 -35.64 -7.25 -33.51
N LEU A 347 -36.29 -8.33 -33.06
CA LEU A 347 -36.20 -8.81 -31.68
C LEU A 347 -34.76 -9.21 -31.30
N GLN A 348 -33.96 -9.70 -32.25
CA GLN A 348 -32.54 -9.93 -32.04
C GLN A 348 -31.76 -8.62 -31.88
N GLU A 349 -32.09 -7.56 -32.62
CA GLU A 349 -31.42 -6.26 -32.51
C GLU A 349 -31.79 -5.54 -31.20
N GLU A 350 -33.07 -5.57 -30.82
CA GLU A 350 -33.54 -5.13 -29.52
C GLU A 350 -32.82 -5.89 -28.39
N LEU A 351 -32.67 -7.21 -28.50
CA LEU A 351 -31.90 -8.03 -27.55
C LEU A 351 -30.39 -7.72 -27.55
N ARG A 352 -29.78 -7.34 -28.69
CA ARG A 352 -28.39 -6.86 -28.74
C ARG A 352 -28.27 -5.52 -28.01
N SER A 353 -29.16 -4.57 -28.29
CA SER A 353 -29.18 -3.25 -27.63
C SER A 353 -29.35 -3.39 -26.11
N MET A 354 -30.30 -4.20 -25.65
CA MET A 354 -30.51 -4.44 -24.22
C MET A 354 -29.29 -5.09 -23.57
N ARG A 355 -28.60 -6.02 -24.25
CA ARG A 355 -27.35 -6.62 -23.75
C ARG A 355 -26.20 -5.61 -23.65
N LEU A 356 -26.12 -4.65 -24.57
CA LEU A 356 -25.12 -3.58 -24.54
C LEU A 356 -25.35 -2.64 -23.36
N SER A 357 -26.59 -2.16 -23.14
CA SER A 357 -26.92 -1.38 -21.94
C SER A 357 -26.69 -2.17 -20.65
N ASP A 358 -26.98 -3.47 -20.65
CA ASP A 358 -26.67 -4.38 -19.54
C ASP A 358 -25.19 -4.45 -19.22
N THR A 359 -24.30 -4.41 -20.22
CA THR A 359 -22.84 -4.37 -20.02
C THR A 359 -22.35 -2.99 -19.59
N GLU A 360 -22.97 -1.91 -20.10
CA GLU A 360 -22.63 -0.54 -19.71
C GLU A 360 -22.99 -0.29 -18.24
N LEU A 361 -24.21 -0.63 -17.82
CA LEU A 361 -24.65 -0.50 -16.42
C LEU A 361 -23.79 -1.33 -15.45
N LYS A 362 -23.30 -2.51 -15.88
CA LYS A 362 -22.35 -3.31 -15.10
C LYS A 362 -20.99 -2.62 -14.97
N ALA A 363 -20.50 -1.96 -16.02
CA ALA A 363 -19.27 -1.17 -15.97
C ALA A 363 -19.42 0.08 -15.09
N GLN A 364 -20.53 0.82 -15.21
CA GLN A 364 -20.85 1.97 -14.36
C GLN A 364 -20.97 1.56 -12.87
N LEU A 365 -21.60 0.42 -12.57
CA LEU A 365 -21.68 -0.13 -11.22
C LEU A 365 -20.31 -0.54 -10.67
N ALA A 366 -19.47 -1.18 -11.47
CA ALA A 366 -18.10 -1.53 -11.09
C ALA A 366 -17.26 -0.29 -10.75
N HIS A 367 -17.33 0.75 -11.59
CA HIS A 367 -16.64 2.02 -11.33
C HIS A 367 -17.19 2.73 -10.09
N THR A 368 -18.51 2.70 -9.85
CA THR A 368 -19.12 3.25 -8.63
C THR A 368 -18.62 2.54 -7.37
N ASN A 369 -18.45 1.22 -7.43
CA ASN A 369 -17.88 0.44 -6.33
C ASN A 369 -16.39 0.77 -6.10
N GLU A 370 -15.60 0.95 -7.17
CA GLU A 370 -14.20 1.39 -7.11
C GLU A 370 -14.06 2.78 -6.44
N LEU A 371 -14.91 3.74 -6.84
CA LEU A 371 -14.97 5.06 -6.20
C LEU A 371 -15.37 4.95 -4.71
N LYS A 372 -16.35 4.09 -4.37
CA LYS A 372 -16.75 3.87 -2.99
C LYS A 372 -15.62 3.30 -2.13
N ILE A 373 -14.81 2.38 -2.68
CA ILE A 373 -13.63 1.84 -2.00
C ILE A 373 -12.63 2.97 -1.73
N LYS A 374 -12.28 3.78 -2.74
CA LYS A 374 -11.36 4.92 -2.58
C LYS A 374 -11.85 5.95 -1.56
N VAL A 375 -13.17 6.22 -1.49
CA VAL A 375 -13.76 7.09 -0.48
C VAL A 375 -13.66 6.47 0.93
N MET A 376 -13.80 5.16 1.07
CA MET A 376 -13.60 4.46 2.36
C MET A 376 -12.12 4.48 2.79
N GLU A 377 -11.19 4.24 1.87
CA GLU A 377 -9.74 4.34 2.11
C GLU A 377 -9.35 5.77 2.55
N GLN A 378 -9.82 6.79 1.82
CA GLN A 378 -9.62 8.19 2.20
C GLN A 378 -10.20 8.49 3.59
N SER A 379 -11.43 8.03 3.88
CA SER A 379 -12.07 8.20 5.18
C SER A 379 -11.26 7.56 6.32
N GLN A 380 -10.65 6.39 6.08
CA GLN A 380 -9.76 5.75 7.04
C GLN A 380 -8.48 6.58 7.26
N THR A 381 -7.81 7.02 6.21
CA THR A 381 -6.59 7.85 6.35
C THR A 381 -6.86 9.17 7.08
N ILE A 382 -8.02 9.80 6.87
CA ILE A 382 -8.44 11.01 7.59
C ILE A 382 -8.68 10.70 9.08
N ALA A 383 -9.30 9.56 9.41
CA ALA A 383 -9.50 9.14 10.80
C ALA A 383 -8.18 8.83 11.52
N GLU A 384 -7.21 8.22 10.82
CA GLU A 384 -5.87 7.94 11.35
C GLU A 384 -5.05 9.22 11.55
N GLN A 385 -5.09 10.16 10.59
CA GLN A 385 -4.49 11.49 10.74
C GLN A 385 -5.13 12.29 11.88
N SER A 386 -6.45 12.24 12.01
CA SER A 386 -7.17 12.91 13.10
C SER A 386 -6.76 12.37 14.47
N ARG A 387 -6.53 11.05 14.59
CA ARG A 387 -6.03 10.41 15.81
C ARG A 387 -4.61 10.89 16.15
N SER A 388 -3.70 10.86 15.19
CA SER A 388 -2.30 11.29 15.41
C SER A 388 -2.18 12.79 15.72
N LEU A 389 -3.05 13.63 15.16
CA LEU A 389 -3.15 15.05 15.54
C LEU A 389 -3.64 15.23 16.98
N GLY A 390 -4.59 14.41 17.45
CA GLY A 390 -5.02 14.39 18.85
C GLY A 390 -3.89 13.99 19.81
N GLU A 391 -3.19 12.89 19.51
CA GLU A 391 -2.04 12.41 20.29
C GLU A 391 -0.90 13.46 20.34
N LEU A 392 -0.66 14.16 19.23
CA LEU A 392 0.34 15.23 19.13
C LEU A 392 -0.06 16.48 19.94
N GLU A 393 -1.33 16.91 19.89
CA GLU A 393 -1.82 18.05 20.66
C GLU A 393 -1.85 17.75 22.16
N GLU A 394 -2.21 16.52 22.57
CA GLU A 394 -2.02 16.07 23.96
C GLU A 394 -0.54 16.06 24.36
N GLY A 395 0.36 15.68 23.45
CA GLY A 395 1.81 15.73 23.65
C GLY A 395 2.31 17.16 23.87
N LYS A 396 1.86 18.10 23.03
CA LYS A 396 2.12 19.54 23.12
C LYS A 396 1.61 20.12 24.45
N VAL A 397 0.36 19.88 24.82
CA VAL A 397 -0.22 20.34 26.10
C VAL A 397 0.53 19.76 27.31
N ARG A 398 1.06 18.52 27.23
CA ARG A 398 1.94 17.95 28.26
C ARG A 398 3.30 18.66 28.31
N ALA A 399 3.92 18.92 27.16
CA ALA A 399 5.20 19.64 27.08
C ALA A 399 5.09 21.09 27.57
N GLU A 400 4.05 21.82 27.18
CA GLU A 400 3.77 23.19 27.65
C GLU A 400 3.60 23.26 29.17
N LYS A 401 2.89 22.30 29.77
CA LYS A 401 2.79 22.17 31.24
C LYS A 401 4.16 21.97 31.89
N LEU A 402 4.96 21.03 31.40
CA LEU A 402 6.32 20.78 31.92
C LEU A 402 7.27 21.97 31.75
N LEU A 403 7.17 22.71 30.64
CA LEU A 403 7.91 23.95 30.43
C LEU A 403 7.47 25.04 31.41
N SER A 404 6.17 25.16 31.71
CA SER A 404 5.66 26.13 32.70
C SER A 404 6.12 25.83 34.14
N SER A 405 6.18 24.55 34.54
CA SER A 405 6.70 24.16 35.85
C SER A 405 8.23 24.33 35.92
N ALA A 406 8.97 23.92 34.88
CA ALA A 406 10.42 24.11 34.84
C ALA A 406 10.81 25.60 34.83
N ARG A 407 10.03 26.46 34.16
CA ARG A 407 10.20 27.91 34.18
C ARG A 407 9.97 28.50 35.57
N THR A 408 8.87 28.17 36.24
CA THR A 408 8.57 28.69 37.59
C THR A 408 9.56 28.15 38.63
N GLU A 409 10.01 26.90 38.51
CA GLU A 409 11.14 26.39 39.29
C GLU A 409 12.41 27.23 39.08
N LEU A 410 12.79 27.53 37.84
CA LEU A 410 13.97 28.33 37.54
C LEU A 410 13.85 29.76 38.09
N GLU A 411 12.69 30.41 37.91
CA GLU A 411 12.39 31.74 38.46
C GLU A 411 12.54 31.74 40.00
N THR A 412 12.03 30.72 40.72
CA THR A 412 12.24 30.62 42.18
C THR A 412 13.68 30.28 42.58
N ARG A 413 14.47 29.60 41.74
CA ARG A 413 15.91 29.37 42.00
C ARG A 413 16.72 30.66 41.84
N VAL A 414 16.42 31.46 40.83
CA VAL A 414 17.03 32.79 40.61
C VAL A 414 16.68 33.74 41.78
N LEU A 415 15.43 33.76 42.24
CA LEU A 415 15.01 34.56 43.40
C LEU A 415 15.73 34.14 44.70
N ARG A 416 15.94 32.83 44.92
CA ARG A 416 16.72 32.33 46.07
C ARG A 416 18.20 32.71 45.97
N SER A 417 18.83 32.46 44.83
CA SER A 417 20.26 32.76 44.61
C SER A 417 20.56 34.25 44.71
N THR A 418 19.70 35.12 44.18
CA THR A 418 19.84 36.58 44.32
C THR A 418 19.64 37.05 45.77
N GLN A 419 18.70 36.46 46.53
CA GLN A 419 18.56 36.74 47.96
C GLN A 419 19.80 36.27 48.78
N GLU A 420 20.36 35.10 48.45
CA GLU A 420 21.60 34.58 49.06
C GLU A 420 22.82 35.45 48.72
N GLN A 421 22.90 35.97 47.49
CA GLN A 421 23.91 36.94 47.09
C GLN A 421 23.78 38.26 47.87
N GLN A 422 22.56 38.79 48.02
CA GLN A 422 22.31 39.98 48.84
C GLN A 422 22.70 39.78 50.31
N ARG A 423 22.42 38.60 50.89
CA ARG A 423 22.83 38.25 52.27
C ARG A 423 24.35 38.18 52.41
N THR A 424 25.03 37.48 51.51
CA THR A 424 26.51 37.34 51.54
C THR A 424 27.21 38.67 51.28
N GLN A 425 26.66 39.52 50.39
CA GLN A 425 27.14 40.89 50.20
C GLN A 425 26.94 41.74 51.45
N SER A 426 25.78 41.67 52.12
CA SER A 426 25.54 42.40 53.38
C SER A 426 26.50 41.98 54.50
N LEU A 427 26.84 40.70 54.59
CA LEU A 427 27.85 40.18 55.52
C LEU A 427 29.27 40.65 55.15
N LEU A 428 29.61 40.67 53.85
CA LEU A 428 30.88 41.23 53.37
C LEU A 428 31.00 42.70 53.75
N ASP A 429 29.98 43.51 53.48
CA ASP A 429 29.95 44.94 53.81
C ASP A 429 30.14 45.15 55.32
N GLY A 430 29.49 44.32 56.15
CA GLY A 430 29.73 44.21 57.60
C GLY A 430 31.21 43.98 57.94
N HIS A 431 31.81 42.89 57.46
CA HIS A 431 33.22 42.60 57.68
C HIS A 431 34.17 43.71 57.16
N THR A 432 33.85 44.38 56.03
CA THR A 432 34.68 45.52 55.57
C THR A 432 34.60 46.73 56.51
N SER A 433 33.48 46.90 57.23
CA SER A 433 33.34 47.93 58.24
C SER A 433 34.15 47.61 59.51
N GLU A 434 34.15 46.35 59.94
CA GLU A 434 34.97 45.85 61.06
C GLU A 434 36.47 45.92 60.73
N LEU A 435 36.88 45.54 59.52
CA LEU A 435 38.26 45.71 59.05
C LEU A 435 38.65 47.19 58.90
N ARG A 436 37.69 48.12 58.81
CA ARG A 436 37.96 49.57 58.79
C ARG A 436 38.13 50.11 60.21
N THR A 437 37.32 49.68 61.17
CA THR A 437 37.48 50.07 62.59
C THR A 437 38.72 49.45 63.21
N LEU A 438 39.03 48.17 62.94
CA LEU A 438 40.25 47.50 63.39
C LEU A 438 41.52 48.18 62.84
N ARG A 439 41.54 48.55 61.55
CA ARG A 439 42.66 49.33 60.98
C ARG A 439 42.83 50.68 61.66
N HIS A 440 41.75 51.37 62.02
CA HIS A 440 41.82 52.64 62.73
C HIS A 440 42.35 52.46 64.17
N ALA A 441 41.90 51.42 64.88
CA ALA A 441 42.42 51.07 66.20
C ALA A 441 43.91 50.69 66.16
N MET A 442 44.35 49.92 65.15
CA MET A 442 45.77 49.63 64.92
C MET A 442 46.59 50.91 64.64
N ALA A 443 46.05 51.86 63.86
CA ALA A 443 46.74 53.12 63.60
C ALA A 443 46.95 53.93 64.89
N GLU A 444 45.94 54.03 65.76
CA GLU A 444 46.08 54.67 67.07
C GLU A 444 47.03 53.91 68.03
N LEU A 445 47.08 52.57 67.96
CA LEU A 445 48.09 51.79 68.69
C LEU A 445 49.52 52.04 68.17
N THR A 446 49.75 52.07 66.86
CA THR A 446 51.09 52.41 66.32
C THR A 446 51.50 53.84 66.67
N LYS A 447 50.53 54.75 66.80
CA LYS A 447 50.74 56.13 67.23
C LYS A 447 51.13 56.20 68.72
N THR A 448 50.48 55.46 69.61
CA THR A 448 50.93 55.38 71.02
C THR A 448 52.27 54.66 71.16
N GLU A 449 52.56 53.65 70.32
CA GLU A 449 53.88 53.01 70.23
C GLU A 449 54.97 54.00 69.79
N THR A 450 54.73 54.84 68.77
CA THR A 450 55.69 55.91 68.40
C THR A 450 55.88 56.91 69.54
N GLN A 451 54.81 57.30 70.25
CA GLN A 451 54.91 58.20 71.42
C GLN A 451 55.70 57.57 72.58
N LEU A 452 55.53 56.28 72.85
CA LEU A 452 56.26 55.55 73.89
C LEU A 452 57.74 55.34 73.52
N THR A 453 58.04 55.08 72.24
CA THR A 453 59.42 54.92 71.76
C THR A 453 60.16 56.26 71.68
N ASP A 454 59.50 57.36 71.29
CA ASP A 454 60.04 58.72 71.42
C ASP A 454 60.25 59.12 72.89
N PHE A 455 59.32 58.80 73.79
CA PHE A 455 59.49 59.03 75.22
C PHE A 455 60.69 58.25 75.78
N ARG A 456 60.80 56.95 75.46
CA ARG A 456 61.96 56.10 75.81
C ARG A 456 63.28 56.67 75.28
N ARG A 457 63.28 57.19 74.05
CA ARG A 457 64.43 57.87 73.43
C ARG A 457 64.81 59.14 74.21
N VAL A 458 63.88 60.05 74.45
CA VAL A 458 64.12 61.30 75.21
C VAL A 458 64.59 61.03 76.63
N VAL A 459 64.02 60.04 77.33
CA VAL A 459 64.49 59.64 78.66
C VAL A 459 65.91 59.05 78.59
N SER A 460 66.25 58.28 77.56
CA SER A 460 67.62 57.76 77.35
C SER A 460 68.63 58.90 77.11
N GLU A 461 68.28 59.85 76.25
CA GLU A 461 69.07 61.07 75.97
C GLU A 461 69.32 61.86 77.27
N MET A 462 68.28 62.08 78.09
CA MET A 462 68.38 62.76 79.39
C MET A 462 69.26 62.04 80.42
N LEU A 463 69.40 60.71 80.32
CA LEU A 463 70.22 59.89 81.23
C LEU A 463 71.67 59.70 80.78
N GLY A 464 72.09 60.38 79.69
CA GLY A 464 73.40 60.19 79.09
C GLY A 464 73.64 58.75 78.64
N LEU A 465 72.57 58.05 78.23
CA LEU A 465 72.65 56.78 77.51
C LEU A 465 72.71 57.08 76.02
N ASP A 466 73.46 56.29 75.25
CA ASP A 466 73.58 56.51 73.81
C ASP A 466 72.30 56.12 73.08
N ALA A 467 71.41 57.09 72.93
CA ALA A 467 70.13 56.96 72.24
C ALA A 467 70.27 56.67 70.73
N SER A 468 71.49 56.74 70.17
CA SER A 468 71.80 56.32 68.80
C SER A 468 71.65 54.81 68.60
N SER A 469 71.65 54.02 69.69
CA SER A 469 71.55 52.57 69.64
C SER A 469 70.33 52.06 70.41
N LEU A 470 69.45 51.35 69.71
CA LEU A 470 68.27 50.71 70.32
C LEU A 470 68.64 49.61 71.34
N ALA A 471 69.91 49.20 71.39
CA ALA A 471 70.42 48.10 72.19
C ALA A 471 70.55 48.37 73.70
N VAL A 472 70.30 49.60 74.17
CA VAL A 472 70.21 49.90 75.61
C VAL A 472 68.99 49.19 76.19
N PRO A 473 69.13 48.22 77.12
CA PRO A 473 67.99 47.52 77.70
C PRO A 473 67.23 48.43 78.68
N ASP A 474 65.92 48.25 78.80
CA ASP A 474 65.09 49.11 79.66
C ASP A 474 65.49 49.02 81.14
N TYR A 475 66.07 47.89 81.59
CA TYR A 475 66.62 47.78 82.94
C TYR A 475 67.80 48.74 83.18
N GLU A 476 68.53 49.19 82.16
CA GLU A 476 69.65 50.15 82.33
C GLU A 476 69.16 51.59 82.40
N ILE A 477 68.11 51.92 81.63
CA ILE A 477 67.34 53.17 81.74
C ILE A 477 66.77 53.28 83.16
N ILE A 478 66.05 52.24 83.60
CA ILE A 478 65.46 52.14 84.95
C ILE A 478 66.55 52.21 86.02
N LYS A 479 67.63 51.42 85.92
CA LYS A 479 68.71 51.41 86.92
C LYS A 479 69.48 52.72 87.02
N ARG A 480 69.60 53.50 85.92
CA ARG A 480 70.16 54.87 85.99
C ARG A 480 69.20 55.86 86.64
N LEU A 481 67.89 55.75 86.39
CA LEU A 481 66.87 56.52 87.11
C LEU A 481 66.91 56.18 88.61
N GLU A 482 66.90 54.89 88.97
CA GLU A 482 67.04 54.41 90.35
C GLU A 482 68.32 54.95 91.00
N TRP A 483 69.46 54.97 90.30
CA TRP A 483 70.73 55.46 90.85
C TRP A 483 70.77 56.99 91.03
N LEU A 484 70.14 57.75 90.12
CA LEU A 484 69.93 59.20 90.30
C LEU A 484 68.97 59.52 91.45
N LEU A 485 68.01 58.63 91.73
CA LEU A 485 67.04 58.78 92.82
C LEU A 485 67.57 58.28 94.18
N HIS A 486 68.53 57.34 94.18
CA HIS A 486 69.07 56.70 95.40
C HIS A 486 69.58 57.66 96.49
N PRO A 487 70.26 58.79 96.18
CA PRO A 487 70.69 59.75 97.20
C PRO A 487 69.56 60.32 98.08
N TYR A 488 68.31 60.24 97.62
CA TYR A 488 67.13 60.74 98.33
C TYR A 488 66.36 59.66 99.11
N HIS A 489 66.70 58.37 98.96
CA HIS A 489 65.92 57.24 99.48
C HIS A 489 66.21 56.87 100.96
N HIS A 490 66.70 57.84 101.76
CA HIS A 490 66.84 57.70 103.22
C HIS A 490 65.78 58.48 104.02
N TYR A 491 64.81 59.11 103.35
CA TYR A 491 63.57 59.59 103.95
C TYR A 491 62.37 59.02 103.19
N HIS A 492 61.27 58.77 103.92
CA HIS A 492 59.99 58.23 103.42
C HIS A 492 59.99 56.78 102.93
N HIS A 493 60.32 55.87 103.84
CA HIS A 493 59.53 54.65 103.97
C HIS A 493 58.33 54.92 104.91
N HIS A 494 57.16 54.41 104.52
CA HIS A 494 55.89 54.21 105.28
C HIS A 494 54.64 55.05 104.92
N HIS A 495 53.51 54.34 105.01
CA HIS A 495 52.10 54.75 104.99
C HIS A 495 51.50 55.19 103.63
N HIS A 496 50.28 54.77 103.23
CA HIS A 496 49.26 53.95 103.92
C HIS A 496 48.53 52.95 102.99
N HIS A 497 47.98 51.88 103.58
CA HIS A 497 47.18 50.83 102.93
C HIS A 497 45.67 51.15 102.76
N HIS A 498 44.99 50.29 101.98
CA HIS A 498 43.55 49.99 101.91
C HIS A 498 42.60 50.97 101.19
N ARG A 499 41.89 50.46 100.17
CA ARG A 499 40.44 50.16 100.28
C ARG A 499 39.93 49.24 99.13
N SER A 500 39.19 48.19 99.47
CA SER A 500 38.10 47.64 98.62
C SER A 500 36.76 48.12 99.21
N PRO A 501 35.71 48.34 98.40
CA PRO A 501 34.75 47.24 98.18
C PRO A 501 34.02 47.21 96.82
N ASP A 502 33.50 46.02 96.49
CA ASP A 502 32.19 45.67 95.92
C ASP A 502 31.47 46.52 94.85
N THR A 503 30.99 45.79 93.81
CA THR A 503 29.79 46.03 92.97
C THR A 503 29.73 47.23 92.01
N PRO A 504 28.87 47.22 90.96
CA PRO A 504 28.02 46.12 90.45
C PRO A 504 28.27 45.75 88.97
N CYS A 505 27.71 44.62 88.52
CA CYS A 505 27.40 44.42 87.09
C CYS A 505 26.17 45.24 86.68
N PRO A 506 26.08 45.65 85.41
CA PRO A 506 24.80 45.74 84.73
C PRO A 506 24.78 44.92 83.43
N CYS A 507 24.04 43.81 83.41
CA CYS A 507 23.57 43.22 82.17
C CYS A 507 22.30 43.98 81.72
N PRO A 508 22.23 44.54 80.51
CA PRO A 508 20.95 44.95 79.92
C PRO A 508 20.26 43.70 79.36
N SER A 509 19.16 43.30 80.00
CA SER A 509 18.28 42.25 79.50
C SER A 509 17.14 42.84 78.66
N GLN A 510 16.51 41.99 77.84
CA GLN A 510 15.20 42.19 77.20
C GLN A 510 15.00 43.41 76.27
N GLN A 511 14.69 43.11 75.01
CA GLN A 511 13.39 43.53 74.48
C GLN A 511 12.88 42.53 73.43
N SER A 512 11.78 41.85 73.77
CA SER A 512 10.88 41.24 72.79
C SER A 512 9.99 42.34 72.17
N PRO A 513 9.27 42.05 71.09
CA PRO A 513 7.87 41.68 71.34
C PRO A 513 7.35 40.50 70.50
N HIS A 514 6.50 39.68 71.15
CA HIS A 514 5.47 38.88 70.48
C HIS A 514 4.25 39.76 70.14
N LEU A 515 3.23 39.14 69.55
CA LEU A 515 1.89 39.65 69.17
C LEU A 515 1.83 40.15 67.72
N SER A 516 0.77 39.88 66.93
CA SER A 516 -0.43 39.05 67.21
C SER A 516 -0.90 38.42 65.88
N PHE A 517 -1.25 37.13 65.86
CA PHE A 517 -2.63 36.67 66.06
C PHE A 517 -3.63 37.36 65.13
N SER A 518 -4.06 36.65 64.08
CA SER A 518 -5.37 36.81 63.47
C SER A 518 -5.87 35.44 63.05
N GLN A 519 -7.18 35.26 63.16
CA GLN A 519 -7.84 33.97 63.25
C GLN A 519 -8.97 33.97 62.23
N LYS A 520 -9.13 32.85 61.50
CA LYS A 520 -10.30 32.46 60.70
C LYS A 520 -11.05 33.57 59.94
N ASP A 521 -11.25 33.33 58.64
CA ASP A 521 -12.62 33.42 58.15
C ASP A 521 -13.05 32.13 57.46
N HIS A 522 -14.36 31.88 57.43
CA HIS A 522 -14.98 30.70 56.82
C HIS A 522 -15.78 31.11 55.59
N SER A 523 -15.92 30.19 54.63
CA SER A 523 -17.01 30.05 53.62
C SER A 523 -16.48 29.82 52.20
N ALA A 524 -17.19 29.13 51.29
CA ALA A 524 -18.22 28.09 51.45
C ALA A 524 -18.49 27.45 50.08
N GLY A 525 -18.90 26.17 50.06
CA GLY A 525 -19.39 25.48 48.87
C GLY A 525 -18.29 24.97 47.91
N SER A 526 -18.49 23.87 47.18
CA SER A 526 -19.60 22.91 47.23
C SER A 526 -19.14 21.49 46.85
N ALA A 527 -19.87 20.51 47.38
CA ALA A 527 -19.87 19.10 46.95
C ALA A 527 -20.55 18.96 45.56
N PRO A 528 -20.56 17.77 44.89
CA PRO A 528 -20.27 16.46 45.44
C PRO A 528 -19.39 15.51 44.59
N SER A 529 -19.34 14.27 45.08
CA SER A 529 -18.83 13.04 44.46
C SER A 529 -19.27 12.80 43.02
N GLU A 530 -18.45 12.04 42.28
CA GLU A 530 -18.85 10.69 41.84
C GLU A 530 -17.63 9.79 41.55
N THR A 531 -17.85 8.47 41.50
CA THR A 531 -16.84 7.46 41.21
C THR A 531 -16.91 7.00 39.75
N PRO A 532 -15.84 6.38 39.23
CA PRO A 532 -15.99 5.35 38.21
C PRO A 532 -15.45 3.99 38.71
N PRO A 533 -16.11 2.86 38.36
CA PRO A 533 -15.72 1.53 38.84
C PRO A 533 -14.63 0.87 37.98
N THR A 534 -13.79 0.06 38.64
CA THR A 534 -12.85 -0.86 37.98
C THR A 534 -13.59 -1.87 37.11
N LYS A 535 -13.36 -1.86 35.79
CA LYS A 535 -13.89 -2.89 34.87
C LYS A 535 -12.82 -3.94 34.58
N ALA A 536 -13.06 -5.18 35.01
CA ALA A 536 -12.26 -6.32 34.63
C ALA A 536 -12.55 -6.76 33.18
N LEU A 537 -11.54 -7.30 32.48
CA LEU A 537 -11.74 -8.06 31.25
C LEU A 537 -11.94 -9.55 31.57
N PRO A 538 -12.76 -10.28 30.78
CA PRO A 538 -12.86 -11.74 30.87
C PRO A 538 -11.64 -12.43 30.21
N PRO A 539 -11.33 -13.68 30.58
CA PRO A 539 -10.33 -14.49 29.88
C PRO A 539 -10.82 -14.95 28.50
N ALA A 540 -9.89 -15.21 27.58
CA ALA A 540 -10.21 -15.74 26.26
C ALA A 540 -10.40 -17.27 26.29
N SER A 541 -11.56 -17.74 25.86
CA SER A 541 -11.79 -19.17 25.57
C SER A 541 -10.98 -19.59 24.34
N THR A 542 -10.33 -20.76 24.40
CA THR A 542 -9.64 -21.37 23.25
C THR A 542 -10.09 -22.82 23.09
N GLU A 543 -11.12 -23.02 22.27
CA GLU A 543 -11.51 -24.31 21.67
C GLU A 543 -11.22 -24.17 20.16
N ALA A 544 -10.37 -24.99 19.52
CA ALA A 544 -10.38 -26.45 19.35
C ALA A 544 -11.16 -26.90 18.10
N SER A 545 -10.44 -27.58 17.20
CA SER A 545 -10.93 -28.53 16.19
C SER A 545 -11.96 -28.07 15.14
N THR A 546 -11.48 -27.74 13.95
CA THR A 546 -11.87 -28.47 12.72
C THR A 546 -10.77 -28.40 11.66
#